data_AF-A0A7S6WNY0-F1
#
_entry.id   AF-A0A7S6WNY0-F1
#
_cell.length_a   1.000
_cell.length_b   1.000
_cell.length_c   1.000
_cell.angle_alpha   90.00
_cell.angle_beta   90.00
_cell.angle_gamma   90.00
#
_symmetry.space_group_name_H-M   'P 1'
#
loop_
_entity.id
_entity.type
_entity.pdbx_description
1 polymer ?
#
loop_
_entity_poly.entity_id
_entity_poly.type
_entity_poly.pdbx_seq_one_letter_code
_entity_poly.pdbx_strand_id
1 'polypeptide(L)'
;MEALVEEAATYEKCLEKIQEKYGPNVIISRIENGKAGGLRGWLGKNSVRLVFTIQNKPFVPKAAKEDKEEDSHQKTPDTYVKHTPSFVPPDEKTARMVILQHAASQSGEIAKKITPFIKREENQKESDFLLQNDDLRRLTETVKKLTEQINEKRGFSSEHENIKKITQILEENDFTNGYIYSLCEKINNELSLNELDDFEVLQKKVIGWIADSILIKQESEIVKGKVISLVGPTGIGKTTTLAKLAAYHVLAVSKKLGRFLEVRVITLDQYRIGASFQIQKYCEHMKIPLAIADSPGDLNKYLSLYKNSADVICIDTTGRSPTDTENILKMQSYFEVIDKENAETHLIVSAVTKTADIREIMKQYGGFKYSSLIITKLDETSNTGSIISILSEYNIPAAYITTGQKVPNDIERASKAVFLKKLKGFNLKNGYQNYIKENFNDEIPILWK
;
A
#
# COMPACT_ATOMS: atom_id res chain seq x y z
N MET A 1 -7.38 -5.88 20.46
CA MET A 1 -8.77 -6.14 20.89
C MET A 1 -9.10 -5.06 21.90
N GLU A 2 -10.08 -4.22 21.60
CA GLU A 2 -10.50 -3.13 22.48
C GLU A 2 -11.24 -3.73 23.68
N ALA A 3 -10.82 -3.38 24.90
CA ALA A 3 -11.45 -3.85 26.12
C ALA A 3 -12.62 -2.90 26.47
N LEU A 4 -13.83 -3.44 26.43
CA LEU A 4 -15.06 -2.72 26.75
C LEU A 4 -15.44 -2.99 28.21
N VAL A 5 -16.22 -2.08 28.80
CA VAL A 5 -16.63 -2.17 30.20
C VAL A 5 -18.13 -1.97 30.31
N GLU A 6 -18.78 -2.82 31.09
CA GLU A 6 -20.17 -2.65 31.52
C GLU A 6 -20.31 -2.84 33.03
N GLU A 7 -21.31 -2.21 33.64
CA GLU A 7 -21.56 -2.28 35.09
C GLU A 7 -23.05 -2.46 35.40
N ALA A 8 -23.36 -3.41 36.28
CA ALA A 8 -24.72 -3.69 36.74
C ALA A 8 -24.75 -4.15 38.20
N ALA A 9 -25.95 -4.32 38.76
CA ALA A 9 -26.14 -4.75 40.15
C ALA A 9 -25.69 -6.20 40.41
N THR A 10 -25.70 -7.06 39.38
CA THR A 10 -25.24 -8.45 39.45
C THR A 10 -24.50 -8.84 38.17
N TYR A 11 -23.74 -9.94 38.24
CA TYR A 11 -23.04 -10.50 37.09
C TYR A 11 -23.99 -10.83 35.93
N GLU A 12 -25.13 -11.46 36.22
CA GLU A 12 -26.11 -11.89 35.23
C GLU A 12 -26.71 -10.69 34.48
N LYS A 13 -27.07 -9.63 35.20
CA LYS A 13 -27.57 -8.39 34.58
C LYS A 13 -26.52 -7.69 33.74
N CYS A 14 -25.26 -7.78 34.14
CA CYS A 14 -24.16 -7.23 33.36
C CYS A 14 -23.96 -8.04 32.08
N LEU A 15 -24.03 -9.37 32.17
CA LEU A 15 -23.91 -10.27 31.02
C LEU A 15 -25.08 -10.11 30.03
N GLU A 16 -26.31 -9.99 30.53
CA GLU A 16 -27.51 -9.77 29.71
C GLU A 16 -27.40 -8.48 28.90
N LYS A 17 -27.02 -7.36 29.54
CA LYS A 17 -26.75 -6.09 28.85
C LYS A 17 -25.65 -6.20 27.80
N ILE A 18 -24.59 -6.94 28.11
CA ILE A 18 -23.49 -7.15 27.16
C ILE A 18 -23.97 -7.96 25.96
N GLN A 19 -24.75 -9.02 26.17
CA GLN A 19 -25.27 -9.87 25.10
C GLN A 19 -26.30 -9.15 24.22
N GLU A 20 -27.17 -8.32 24.82
CA GLU A 20 -28.14 -7.50 24.09
C GLU A 20 -27.44 -6.46 23.19
N LYS A 21 -26.37 -5.83 23.71
CA LYS A 21 -25.69 -4.73 23.02
C LYS A 21 -24.58 -5.18 22.06
N TYR A 22 -23.91 -6.29 22.34
CA TYR A 22 -22.71 -6.73 21.62
C TYR A 22 -22.80 -8.18 21.09
N GLY A 23 -23.92 -8.87 21.32
CA GLY A 23 -24.13 -10.25 20.90
C GLY A 23 -23.52 -11.29 21.86
N PRO A 24 -23.78 -12.59 21.61
CA PRO A 24 -23.43 -13.67 22.55
C PRO A 24 -21.94 -13.98 22.63
N ASN A 25 -21.15 -13.55 21.64
CA ASN A 25 -19.73 -13.92 21.51
C ASN A 25 -18.82 -12.88 22.16
N VAL A 26 -18.84 -12.84 23.49
CA VAL A 26 -17.96 -11.98 24.31
C VAL A 26 -17.09 -12.82 25.23
N ILE A 27 -15.82 -12.44 25.39
CA ILE A 27 -14.94 -12.98 26.44
C ILE A 27 -14.92 -11.97 27.58
N ILE A 28 -15.40 -12.38 28.75
CA ILE A 28 -15.18 -11.61 29.97
C ILE A 28 -13.72 -11.78 30.39
N SER A 29 -12.96 -10.71 30.34
CA SER A 29 -11.53 -10.67 30.66
C SER A 29 -11.27 -10.38 32.14
N ARG A 30 -12.16 -9.62 32.79
CA ARG A 30 -12.05 -9.29 34.22
C ARG A 30 -13.43 -9.01 34.83
N ILE A 31 -13.61 -9.43 36.08
CA ILE A 31 -14.78 -9.16 36.91
C ILE A 31 -14.32 -8.33 38.11
N GLU A 32 -14.91 -7.16 38.31
CA GLU A 32 -14.63 -6.29 39.45
C GLU A 32 -15.91 -6.13 40.29
N ASN A 33 -15.86 -6.56 41.55
CA ASN A 33 -16.95 -6.37 42.49
C ASN A 33 -16.73 -5.06 43.25
N GLY A 34 -17.72 -4.18 43.22
CA GLY A 34 -17.66 -2.86 43.83
C GLY A 34 -18.99 -2.45 44.48
N LYS A 35 -19.07 -1.17 44.86
CA LYS A 35 -20.30 -0.54 45.33
C LYS A 35 -20.55 0.70 44.48
N ALA A 36 -21.67 0.72 43.76
CA ALA A 36 -22.07 1.87 42.94
C ALA A 36 -22.94 2.85 43.74
N GLY A 37 -22.51 4.12 43.79
CA GLY A 37 -23.34 5.26 44.18
C GLY A 37 -23.59 5.46 45.69
N GLY A 38 -23.08 6.57 46.25
CA GLY A 38 -23.41 7.07 47.59
C GLY A 38 -22.37 8.09 48.04
N LEU A 39 -22.79 9.27 48.50
CA LEU A 39 -21.96 10.46 48.76
C LEU A 39 -20.82 10.28 49.80
N ARG A 40 -20.67 9.09 50.39
CA ARG A 40 -19.63 8.76 51.38
C ARG A 40 -19.46 7.25 51.63
N GLY A 41 -19.53 6.42 50.58
CA GLY A 41 -19.07 5.01 50.58
C GLY A 41 -19.81 3.99 51.46
N TRP A 42 -20.69 4.42 52.38
CA TRP A 42 -21.29 3.52 53.37
C TRP A 42 -22.64 2.91 52.96
N LEU A 43 -23.30 3.47 51.95
CA LEU A 43 -24.63 3.06 51.46
C LEU A 43 -24.65 2.54 50.01
N GLY A 44 -23.48 2.30 49.41
CA GLY A 44 -23.41 1.88 48.02
C GLY A 44 -23.98 0.48 47.79
N LYS A 45 -24.86 0.35 46.80
CA LYS A 45 -25.41 -0.96 46.38
C LYS A 45 -24.30 -1.76 45.73
N ASN A 46 -24.25 -3.06 45.98
CA ASN A 46 -23.30 -3.96 45.32
C ASN A 46 -23.42 -3.79 43.80
N SER A 47 -22.28 -3.61 43.15
CA SER A 47 -22.17 -3.57 41.69
C SER A 47 -21.09 -4.55 41.21
N VAL A 48 -21.31 -5.07 40.03
CA VAL A 48 -20.39 -5.92 39.29
C VAL A 48 -20.06 -5.20 38.00
N ARG A 49 -18.78 -4.96 37.78
CA ARG A 49 -18.24 -4.37 36.56
C ARG A 49 -17.50 -5.46 35.78
N LEU A 50 -17.87 -5.62 34.51
CA LEU A 50 -17.28 -6.59 33.60
C LEU A 50 -16.44 -5.88 32.55
N VAL A 51 -15.17 -6.27 32.43
CA VAL A 51 -14.30 -5.87 31.33
C VAL A 51 -14.28 -7.03 30.33
N PHE A 52 -14.65 -6.79 29.08
CA PHE A 52 -14.83 -7.84 28.08
C PHE A 52 -14.32 -7.45 26.70
N THR A 53 -14.08 -8.44 25.85
CA THR A 53 -13.73 -8.29 24.44
C THR A 53 -14.72 -9.04 23.57
N ILE A 54 -14.99 -8.56 22.36
CA ILE A 54 -15.91 -9.22 21.43
C ILE A 54 -15.12 -10.21 20.57
N GLN A 55 -15.51 -11.48 20.57
CA GLN A 55 -14.95 -12.50 19.68
C GLN A 55 -15.69 -12.50 18.35
N ASN A 56 -15.07 -11.90 17.33
CA ASN A 56 -15.48 -12.11 15.94
C ASN A 56 -14.91 -13.45 15.44
N LYS A 57 -15.53 -14.57 15.85
CA LYS A 57 -15.46 -15.83 15.10
C LYS A 57 -16.85 -16.15 14.54
N PRO A 58 -16.95 -16.63 13.29
CA PRO A 58 -18.24 -17.00 12.71
C PRO A 58 -18.86 -18.15 13.53
N PHE A 59 -20.13 -17.98 13.89
CA PHE A 59 -20.96 -19.06 14.41
C PHE A 59 -21.16 -20.09 13.29
N VAL A 60 -20.67 -21.32 13.50
CA VAL A 60 -20.98 -22.46 12.65
C VAL A 60 -22.11 -23.24 13.32
N PRO A 61 -23.31 -23.32 12.72
CA PRO A 61 -24.39 -24.13 13.28
C PRO A 61 -23.98 -25.62 13.32
N LYS A 62 -24.21 -26.29 14.45
CA LYS A 62 -24.10 -27.76 14.52
C LYS A 62 -25.24 -28.38 13.72
N ALA A 63 -24.91 -29.00 12.58
CA ALA A 63 -25.80 -29.95 11.91
C ALA A 63 -25.99 -31.20 12.79
N ALA A 64 -27.22 -31.72 12.76
CA ALA A 64 -27.65 -32.86 13.56
C ALA A 64 -26.97 -34.18 13.13
N LYS A 65 -26.58 -34.94 14.14
CA LYS A 65 -26.33 -36.39 14.23
C LYS A 65 -26.15 -37.21 12.94
N GLU A 66 -24.97 -37.82 12.81
CA GLU A 66 -24.85 -39.27 12.60
C GLU A 66 -23.79 -39.81 13.56
N ASP A 67 -24.09 -40.97 14.15
CA ASP A 67 -23.41 -41.58 15.29
C ASP A 67 -22.15 -42.39 14.92
N LYS A 68 -21.32 -42.60 15.97
CA LYS A 68 -20.26 -43.62 16.18
C LYS A 68 -18.84 -43.20 15.75
N GLU A 69 -17.80 -43.30 16.57
CA GLU A 69 -17.60 -43.95 17.88
C GLU A 69 -16.42 -43.27 18.62
N GLU A 70 -16.42 -43.44 19.94
CA GLU A 70 -15.49 -43.02 21.00
C GLU A 70 -13.99 -43.31 20.66
N ASP A 71 -12.98 -42.66 21.23
CA ASP A 71 -12.78 -42.49 22.67
C ASP A 71 -11.62 -41.55 23.03
N SER A 72 -11.73 -40.98 24.26
CA SER A 72 -10.69 -40.60 25.25
C SER A 72 -9.44 -39.76 24.85
N HIS A 73 -8.98 -38.71 25.53
CA HIS A 73 -9.19 -38.15 26.86
C HIS A 73 -8.79 -36.65 26.93
N GLN A 74 -9.66 -35.88 27.61
CA GLN A 74 -9.47 -34.75 28.55
C GLN A 74 -8.13 -33.99 28.75
N LYS A 75 -8.27 -32.64 28.67
CA LYS A 75 -7.94 -31.56 29.65
C LYS A 75 -6.46 -31.40 30.12
N THR A 76 -5.74 -30.35 29.67
CA THR A 76 -5.48 -29.01 30.32
C THR A 76 -4.72 -29.07 31.66
N PRO A 77 -3.81 -28.14 32.08
CA PRO A 77 -3.88 -26.69 31.85
C PRO A 77 -2.54 -25.88 31.82
N ASP A 78 -2.72 -24.56 31.76
CA ASP A 78 -1.89 -23.46 32.28
C ASP A 78 -0.70 -22.85 31.51
N THR A 79 -0.92 -21.56 31.31
CA THR A 79 -0.05 -20.44 30.91
C THR A 79 1.29 -20.37 31.64
N TYR A 80 2.37 -20.03 30.92
CA TYR A 80 3.38 -19.03 31.33
C TYR A 80 4.20 -18.59 30.12
N VAL A 81 4.14 -17.29 29.80
CA VAL A 81 4.97 -16.65 28.77
C VAL A 81 6.37 -16.41 29.36
N LYS A 82 7.39 -17.03 28.76
CA LYS A 82 8.78 -16.57 28.80
C LYS A 82 9.22 -16.26 27.38
N HIS A 83 9.83 -15.09 27.20
CA HIS A 83 10.41 -14.63 25.94
C HIS A 83 11.23 -15.73 25.25
N THR A 84 10.83 -16.11 24.04
CA THR A 84 11.63 -16.94 23.14
C THR A 84 12.12 -16.10 21.95
N PRO A 85 13.36 -16.31 21.50
CA PRO A 85 13.84 -15.78 20.23
C PRO A 85 12.94 -16.29 19.09
N SER A 86 12.76 -15.45 18.06
CA SER A 86 12.01 -15.76 16.84
C SER A 86 12.32 -17.19 16.36
N PHE A 87 11.33 -18.07 16.48
CA PHE A 87 11.38 -19.42 15.94
C PHE A 87 11.21 -19.31 14.43
N VAL A 88 12.32 -19.51 13.71
CA VAL A 88 12.28 -19.92 12.30
C VAL A 88 12.09 -21.43 12.33
N PRO A 89 11.02 -21.99 11.74
CA PRO A 89 10.88 -23.44 11.66
C PRO A 89 12.11 -23.98 10.94
N PRO A 90 12.87 -24.91 11.54
CA PRO A 90 13.87 -25.62 10.77
C PRO A 90 13.11 -26.31 9.62
N ASP A 91 13.68 -26.30 8.42
CA ASP A 91 13.23 -27.23 7.40
C ASP A 91 13.09 -28.64 8.02
N GLU A 92 12.16 -29.46 7.50
CA GLU A 92 11.81 -30.78 8.05
C GLU A 92 13.06 -31.66 8.30
N LYS A 93 14.11 -31.42 7.52
CA LYS A 93 15.41 -32.09 7.59
C LYS A 93 16.27 -31.63 8.78
N THR A 94 16.32 -30.34 9.08
CA THR A 94 17.07 -29.76 10.21
C THR A 94 16.41 -30.11 11.54
N ALA A 95 15.08 -30.15 11.61
CA ALA A 95 14.36 -30.65 12.77
C ALA A 95 14.67 -32.14 13.02
N ARG A 96 14.70 -32.95 11.95
CA ARG A 96 15.05 -34.38 12.01
C ARG A 96 16.49 -34.61 12.47
N MET A 97 17.45 -33.77 12.05
CA MET A 97 18.85 -33.87 12.48
C MET A 97 19.05 -33.55 13.96
N VAL A 98 18.35 -32.55 14.50
CA VAL A 98 18.38 -32.23 15.94
C VAL A 98 17.82 -33.38 16.77
N ILE A 99 16.73 -34.02 16.30
CA ILE A 99 16.14 -35.20 16.95
C ILE A 99 17.10 -36.39 16.93
N LEU A 100 17.76 -36.64 15.80
CA LEU A 100 18.72 -37.74 15.65
C LEU A 100 19.98 -37.53 16.50
N GLN A 101 20.51 -36.31 16.56
CA GLN A 101 21.64 -35.94 17.42
C GLN A 101 21.27 -36.07 18.91
N HIS A 102 20.06 -35.65 19.29
CA HIS A 102 19.57 -35.81 20.66
C HIS A 102 19.40 -37.29 21.03
N ALA A 103 18.80 -38.11 20.15
CA ALA A 103 18.65 -39.55 20.37
C ALA A 103 20.00 -40.29 20.51
N ALA A 104 21.02 -39.88 19.75
CA ALA A 104 22.38 -40.41 19.87
C ALA A 104 23.03 -40.04 21.21
N SER A 105 22.73 -38.87 21.78
CA SER A 105 23.30 -38.44 23.07
C SER A 105 22.74 -39.19 24.29
N GLN A 106 21.56 -39.82 24.16
CA GLN A 106 20.84 -40.48 25.25
C GLN A 106 21.10 -42.00 25.34
N SER A 107 21.75 -42.61 24.32
CA SER A 107 22.11 -44.04 24.35
C SER A 107 23.32 -44.35 23.48
N GLY A 108 24.33 -44.99 24.08
CA GLY A 108 25.56 -45.39 23.37
C GLY A 108 25.35 -46.41 22.25
N GLU A 109 24.27 -47.19 22.30
CA GLU A 109 23.93 -48.17 21.26
C GLU A 109 23.26 -47.51 20.05
N ILE A 110 22.42 -46.50 20.30
CA ILE A 110 21.79 -45.66 19.28
C ILE A 110 22.84 -44.78 18.59
N ALA A 111 23.79 -44.23 19.35
CA ALA A 111 24.91 -43.45 18.82
C ALA A 111 25.69 -44.23 17.74
N LYS A 112 26.01 -45.51 18.00
CA LYS A 112 26.77 -46.34 17.04
C LYS A 112 26.05 -46.55 15.71
N LYS A 113 24.71 -46.60 15.70
CA LYS A 113 23.90 -46.77 14.47
C LYS A 113 23.66 -45.47 13.71
N ILE A 114 23.50 -44.34 14.41
CA ILE A 114 23.05 -43.08 13.81
C ILE A 114 24.21 -42.13 13.45
N THR A 115 25.35 -42.21 14.15
CA THR A 115 26.53 -41.34 13.88
C THR A 115 27.02 -41.38 12.43
N PRO A 116 27.07 -42.53 11.72
CA PRO A 116 27.46 -42.56 10.31
C PRO A 116 26.49 -41.81 9.38
N PHE A 117 25.20 -41.77 9.74
CA PHE A 117 24.17 -41.07 8.97
C PHE A 117 24.26 -39.56 9.18
N ILE A 118 24.43 -39.12 10.45
CA ILE A 118 24.63 -37.71 10.81
C ILE A 118 25.85 -37.13 10.09
N LYS A 119 27.00 -37.83 10.10
CA LYS A 119 28.21 -37.38 9.40
C LYS A 119 28.05 -37.29 7.89
N ARG A 120 27.26 -38.16 7.27
CA ARG A 120 26.99 -38.09 5.82
C ARG A 120 26.13 -36.89 5.46
N GLU A 121 25.11 -36.59 6.27
CA GLU A 121 24.23 -35.44 6.09
C GLU A 121 24.96 -34.10 6.35
N GLU A 122 25.83 -34.04 7.36
CA GLU A 122 26.67 -32.86 7.64
C GLU A 122 27.65 -32.58 6.50
N ASN A 123 28.31 -33.61 5.96
CA ASN A 123 29.19 -33.47 4.79
C ASN A 123 28.42 -33.03 3.52
N GLN A 124 27.18 -33.49 3.33
CA GLN A 124 26.31 -33.00 2.24
C GLN A 124 25.89 -31.55 2.44
N LYS A 125 25.60 -31.13 3.68
CA LYS A 125 25.25 -29.75 3.99
C LYS A 125 26.43 -28.80 3.75
N GLU A 126 27.64 -29.24 4.07
CA GLU A 126 28.87 -28.50 3.78
C GLU A 126 29.15 -28.44 2.28
N SER A 127 28.93 -29.53 1.52
CA SER A 127 29.05 -29.51 0.06
C SER A 127 27.99 -28.62 -0.61
N ASP A 128 26.73 -28.68 -0.17
CA ASP A 128 25.64 -27.87 -0.72
C ASP A 128 25.81 -26.39 -0.39
N PHE A 129 26.35 -26.06 0.80
CA PHE A 129 26.70 -24.69 1.19
C PHE A 129 27.90 -24.15 0.41
N LEU A 130 28.89 -25.00 0.11
CA LEU A 130 30.03 -24.65 -0.76
C LEU A 130 29.58 -24.46 -2.21
N LEU A 131 28.69 -25.32 -2.72
CA LEU A 131 28.11 -25.24 -4.07
C LEU A 131 27.24 -23.99 -4.24
N GLN A 132 26.42 -23.62 -3.25
CA GLN A 132 25.61 -22.39 -3.30
C GLN A 132 26.48 -21.12 -3.33
N ASN A 133 27.59 -21.10 -2.59
CA ASN A 133 28.53 -19.98 -2.62
C ASN A 133 29.31 -19.91 -3.94
N ASP A 134 29.66 -21.06 -4.52
CA ASP A 134 30.29 -21.13 -5.84
C ASP A 134 29.33 -20.74 -6.95
N ASP A 135 28.06 -21.11 -6.87
CA ASP A 135 27.04 -20.67 -7.83
C ASP A 135 26.74 -19.17 -7.69
N LEU A 136 26.68 -18.63 -6.46
CA LEU A 136 26.58 -17.18 -6.26
C LEU A 136 27.81 -16.44 -6.78
N ARG A 137 29.01 -16.98 -6.57
CA ARG A 137 30.26 -16.41 -7.11
C ARG A 137 30.29 -16.48 -8.61
N ARG A 138 29.95 -17.62 -9.22
CA ARG A 138 29.83 -17.78 -10.67
C ARG A 138 28.76 -16.88 -11.26
N LEU A 139 27.63 -16.68 -10.58
CA LEU A 139 26.59 -15.75 -11.00
C LEU A 139 27.11 -14.30 -10.92
N THR A 140 27.82 -13.95 -9.84
CA THR A 140 28.44 -12.63 -9.68
C THR A 140 29.53 -12.39 -10.74
N GLU A 141 30.36 -13.39 -11.02
CA GLU A 141 31.38 -13.36 -12.07
C GLU A 141 30.77 -13.33 -13.47
N THR A 142 29.66 -14.02 -13.70
CA THR A 142 28.93 -14.01 -14.98
C THR A 142 28.24 -12.66 -15.18
N VAL A 143 27.61 -12.11 -14.15
CA VAL A 143 27.04 -10.76 -14.17
C VAL A 143 28.15 -9.73 -14.40
N LYS A 144 29.30 -9.87 -13.73
CA LYS A 144 30.45 -8.98 -13.92
C LYS A 144 31.01 -9.08 -15.34
N LYS A 145 31.21 -10.29 -15.88
CA LYS A 145 31.65 -10.52 -17.26
C LYS A 145 30.63 -10.05 -18.30
N LEU A 146 29.33 -10.23 -18.06
CA LEU A 146 28.28 -9.70 -18.93
C LEU A 146 28.26 -8.17 -18.87
N THR A 147 28.46 -7.57 -17.70
CA THR A 147 28.59 -6.12 -17.53
C THR A 147 29.83 -5.60 -18.27
N GLU A 148 30.98 -6.29 -18.14
CA GLU A 148 32.22 -5.98 -18.84
C GLU A 148 32.08 -6.15 -20.36
N GLN A 149 31.44 -7.22 -20.84
CA GLN A 149 31.19 -7.46 -22.28
C GLN A 149 30.15 -6.51 -22.88
N ILE A 150 29.17 -6.08 -22.09
CA ILE A 150 28.23 -5.01 -22.46
C ILE A 150 28.98 -3.67 -22.56
N ASN A 151 29.95 -3.42 -21.67
CA ASN A 151 30.77 -2.22 -21.67
C ASN A 151 31.80 -2.21 -22.81
N GLU A 152 32.41 -3.34 -23.17
CA GLU A 152 33.43 -3.44 -24.23
C GLU A 152 32.84 -3.29 -25.65
N LYS A 153 31.55 -3.62 -25.85
CA LYS A 153 30.89 -3.53 -27.17
C LYS A 153 30.25 -2.17 -27.48
N ARG A 154 30.22 -1.24 -26.52
CA ARG A 154 29.54 0.06 -26.65
C ARG A 154 30.57 1.14 -26.40
N GLY A 155 31.13 1.70 -27.47
CA GLY A 155 32.04 2.84 -27.34
C GLY A 155 31.34 3.99 -26.64
N PHE A 156 31.52 4.12 -25.32
CA PHE A 156 31.03 5.26 -24.54
C PHE A 156 31.81 5.51 -23.25
N SER A 157 31.85 6.79 -22.90
CA SER A 157 32.61 7.42 -21.83
C SER A 157 32.14 7.11 -20.40
N SER A 158 31.69 5.88 -20.09
CA SER A 158 31.27 5.49 -18.72
C SER A 158 32.38 5.67 -17.66
N GLU A 159 33.62 5.91 -18.10
CA GLU A 159 34.73 6.31 -17.25
C GLU A 159 34.71 7.78 -16.81
N HIS A 160 34.01 8.67 -17.52
CA HIS A 160 34.00 10.10 -17.27
C HIS A 160 33.51 10.40 -15.85
N GLU A 161 34.31 11.17 -15.10
CA GLU A 161 34.10 11.39 -13.67
C GLU A 161 32.73 12.00 -13.38
N ASN A 162 32.30 12.97 -14.19
CA ASN A 162 31.01 13.62 -14.01
C ASN A 162 29.81 12.72 -14.33
N ILE A 163 29.95 11.74 -15.24
CA ILE A 163 28.89 10.76 -15.50
C ILE A 163 28.73 9.84 -14.28
N LYS A 164 29.84 9.38 -13.70
CA LYS A 164 29.83 8.59 -12.44
C LYS A 164 29.15 9.35 -11.30
N LYS A 165 29.44 10.65 -11.16
CA LYS A 165 28.78 11.53 -10.17
C LYS A 165 27.27 11.62 -10.41
N ILE A 166 26.82 11.80 -11.66
CA ILE A 166 25.39 11.80 -11.98
C ILE A 166 24.75 10.45 -11.66
N THR A 167 25.38 9.33 -12.07
CA THR A 167 24.91 7.98 -11.74
C THR A 167 24.71 7.82 -10.24
N GLN A 168 25.69 8.19 -9.43
CA GLN A 168 25.60 8.12 -7.96
C GLN A 168 24.45 8.98 -7.43
N ILE A 169 24.27 10.21 -7.93
CA ILE A 169 23.15 11.08 -7.54
C ILE A 169 21.81 10.37 -7.83
N LEU A 170 21.67 9.73 -8.99
CA LEU A 170 20.42 9.03 -9.35
C LEU A 170 20.20 7.78 -8.48
N GLU A 171 21.25 7.01 -8.20
CA GLU A 171 21.19 5.85 -7.30
C GLU A 171 20.75 6.26 -5.89
N GLU A 172 21.33 7.34 -5.33
CA GLU A 172 20.97 7.88 -4.01
C GLU A 172 19.53 8.43 -3.94
N ASN A 173 18.91 8.70 -5.10
CA ASN A 173 17.51 9.12 -5.21
C ASN A 173 16.56 7.96 -5.57
N ASP A 174 17.02 6.71 -5.51
CA ASP A 174 16.26 5.50 -5.79
C ASP A 174 15.68 5.43 -7.22
N PHE A 175 16.33 6.07 -8.19
CA PHE A 175 16.00 5.82 -9.60
C PHE A 175 16.27 4.36 -9.96
N THR A 176 15.48 3.81 -10.88
CA THR A 176 15.69 2.42 -11.30
C THR A 176 16.93 2.31 -12.18
N ASN A 177 17.63 1.17 -12.10
CA ASN A 177 18.79 0.91 -12.96
C ASN A 177 18.47 1.08 -14.45
N GLY A 178 17.26 0.68 -14.87
CA GLY A 178 16.81 0.87 -16.25
C GLY A 178 16.71 2.35 -16.65
N TYR A 179 16.17 3.19 -15.77
CA TYR A 179 16.10 4.63 -15.99
C TYR A 179 17.50 5.26 -16.02
N ILE A 180 18.35 4.94 -15.05
CA ILE A 180 19.73 5.43 -14.96
C ILE A 180 20.51 5.07 -16.23
N TYR A 181 20.42 3.81 -16.67
CA TYR A 181 21.05 3.35 -17.90
C TYR A 181 20.57 4.17 -19.11
N SER A 182 19.25 4.35 -19.26
CA SER A 182 18.69 5.12 -20.38
C SER A 182 19.15 6.58 -20.38
N LEU A 183 19.29 7.19 -19.19
CA LEU A 183 19.73 8.57 -19.06
C LEU A 183 21.23 8.71 -19.34
N CYS A 184 22.05 7.76 -18.88
CA CYS A 184 23.48 7.73 -19.19
C CYS A 184 23.73 7.54 -20.68
N GLU A 185 22.97 6.69 -21.37
CA GLU A 185 23.02 6.58 -22.83
C GLU A 185 22.64 7.90 -23.51
N LYS A 186 21.64 8.61 -22.98
CA LYS A 186 21.25 9.93 -23.50
C LYS A 186 22.34 10.98 -23.30
N ILE A 187 22.96 11.04 -22.13
CA ILE A 187 24.13 11.90 -21.82
C ILE A 187 25.23 11.68 -22.87
N ASN A 188 25.56 10.41 -23.08
CA ASN A 188 26.58 9.93 -23.99
C ASN A 188 26.28 10.32 -25.46
N ASN A 189 25.04 10.13 -25.91
CA ASN A 189 24.66 10.40 -27.30
C ASN A 189 24.46 11.89 -27.62
N GLU A 190 23.99 12.70 -26.65
CA GLU A 190 23.54 14.07 -26.91
C GLU A 190 24.51 15.16 -26.43
N LEU A 191 25.50 14.85 -25.58
CA LEU A 191 26.41 15.86 -25.01
C LEU A 191 27.81 15.82 -25.61
N SER A 192 28.37 17.01 -25.82
CA SER A 192 29.78 17.18 -26.16
C SER A 192 30.68 17.05 -24.92
N LEU A 193 31.99 16.77 -25.13
CA LEU A 193 32.97 16.69 -24.04
C LEU A 193 33.01 17.97 -23.19
N ASN A 194 32.95 19.15 -23.82
CA ASN A 194 32.93 20.43 -23.10
C ASN A 194 31.72 20.57 -22.17
N GLU A 195 30.56 20.03 -22.57
CA GLU A 195 29.35 20.06 -21.73
C GLU A 195 29.40 18.99 -20.62
N LEU A 196 30.12 17.89 -20.85
CA LEU A 196 30.36 16.86 -19.83
C LEU A 196 31.34 17.35 -18.75
N ASP A 197 32.36 18.11 -19.13
CA ASP A 197 33.36 18.68 -18.23
C ASP A 197 32.77 19.77 -17.31
N ASP A 198 31.82 20.57 -17.83
CA ASP A 198 31.07 21.52 -17.01
C ASP A 198 29.94 20.81 -16.24
N PHE A 199 30.26 20.43 -15.00
CA PHE A 199 29.32 19.70 -14.14
C PHE A 199 28.03 20.49 -13.82
N GLU A 200 28.05 21.83 -13.83
CA GLU A 200 26.83 22.60 -13.61
C GLU A 200 25.91 22.54 -14.84
N VAL A 201 26.47 22.67 -16.04
CA VAL A 201 25.73 22.53 -17.30
C VAL A 201 25.17 21.12 -17.44
N LEU A 202 25.98 20.10 -17.16
CA LEU A 202 25.54 18.70 -17.16
C LEU A 202 24.35 18.48 -16.22
N GLN A 203 24.45 18.92 -14.96
CA GLN A 203 23.36 18.78 -13.99
C GLN A 203 22.07 19.45 -14.47
N LYS A 204 22.15 20.68 -15.01
CA LYS A 204 20.97 21.39 -15.54
C LYS A 204 20.29 20.63 -16.68
N LYS A 205 21.08 20.07 -17.61
CA LYS A 205 20.54 19.24 -18.70
C LYS A 205 19.89 17.96 -18.19
N VAL A 206 20.55 17.26 -17.26
CA VAL A 206 20.01 16.06 -16.62
C VAL A 206 18.69 16.35 -15.90
N ILE A 207 18.61 17.44 -15.13
CA ILE A 207 17.36 17.87 -14.47
C ILE A 207 16.26 18.15 -15.50
N GLY A 208 16.59 18.82 -16.61
CA GLY A 208 15.67 19.07 -17.72
C GLY A 208 15.11 17.77 -18.32
N TRP A 209 15.97 16.80 -18.60
CA TRP A 209 15.55 15.50 -19.13
C TRP A 209 14.71 14.69 -18.13
N ILE A 210 15.04 14.75 -16.84
CA ILE A 210 14.20 14.15 -15.80
C ILE A 210 12.82 14.81 -15.81
N ALA A 211 12.76 16.14 -15.87
CA ALA A 211 11.50 16.88 -15.94
C ALA A 211 10.68 16.53 -17.19
N ASP A 212 11.32 16.34 -18.34
CA ASP A 212 10.67 15.97 -19.60
C ASP A 212 10.11 14.54 -19.58
N SER A 213 10.73 13.65 -18.81
CA SER A 213 10.23 12.28 -18.62
C SER A 213 8.97 12.18 -17.75
N ILE A 214 8.61 13.26 -17.04
CA ILE A 214 7.44 13.30 -16.16
C ILE A 214 6.22 13.81 -16.94
N LEU A 215 5.28 12.92 -17.21
CA LEU A 215 3.99 13.27 -17.79
C LEU A 215 3.00 13.68 -16.71
N ILE A 216 2.30 14.80 -16.93
CA ILE A 216 1.26 15.32 -16.02
C ILE A 216 -0.09 15.28 -16.74
N LYS A 217 -1.11 14.71 -16.09
CA LYS A 217 -2.46 14.63 -16.62
C LYS A 217 -3.10 16.01 -16.58
N GLN A 218 -3.54 16.48 -17.74
CA GLN A 218 -4.29 17.73 -17.84
C GLN A 218 -5.71 17.56 -17.26
N GLU A 219 -6.22 18.65 -16.68
CA GLU A 219 -7.60 18.69 -16.15
C GLU A 219 -8.55 18.59 -17.33
N SER A 220 -9.36 17.55 -17.35
CA SER A 220 -10.44 17.44 -18.33
C SER A 220 -11.60 18.32 -17.94
N GLU A 221 -12.32 18.80 -18.94
CA GLU A 221 -13.53 19.60 -18.75
C GLU A 221 -14.56 18.86 -17.87
N ILE A 222 -15.36 19.63 -17.13
CA ILE A 222 -16.47 19.08 -16.35
C ILE A 222 -17.72 19.11 -17.23
N VAL A 223 -17.99 17.99 -17.87
CA VAL A 223 -19.27 17.71 -18.52
C VAL A 223 -20.18 16.98 -17.54
N LYS A 224 -21.51 17.11 -17.71
CA LYS A 224 -22.47 16.43 -16.82
C LYS A 224 -22.25 14.90 -16.83
N GLY A 225 -22.42 14.31 -15.66
CA GLY A 225 -22.29 12.87 -15.45
C GLY A 225 -20.86 12.35 -15.54
N LYS A 226 -19.84 13.22 -15.44
CA LYS A 226 -18.43 12.79 -15.49
C LYS A 226 -18.13 11.84 -14.34
N VAL A 227 -17.60 10.67 -14.68
CA VAL A 227 -17.24 9.64 -13.69
C VAL A 227 -15.76 9.75 -13.34
N ILE A 228 -15.43 9.74 -12.05
CA ILE A 228 -14.06 9.62 -11.56
C ILE A 228 -14.00 8.39 -10.67
N SER A 229 -13.12 7.43 -10.99
CA SER A 229 -13.00 6.19 -10.24
C SER A 229 -11.56 5.93 -9.81
N LEU A 230 -11.38 5.41 -8.60
CA LEU A 230 -10.07 5.11 -8.04
C LEU A 230 -9.93 3.61 -7.84
N VAL A 231 -8.91 3.01 -8.44
CA VAL A 231 -8.58 1.58 -8.28
C VAL A 231 -7.20 1.41 -7.67
N GLY A 232 -6.96 0.26 -7.04
CA GLY A 232 -5.64 -0.07 -6.48
C GLY A 232 -5.69 -0.84 -5.16
N PRO A 233 -4.52 -1.18 -4.60
CA PRO A 233 -4.40 -2.10 -3.46
C PRO A 233 -5.05 -1.63 -2.15
N THR A 234 -5.14 -2.54 -1.18
CA THR A 234 -5.57 -2.21 0.20
C THR A 234 -4.60 -1.24 0.87
N GLY A 235 -5.12 -0.41 1.79
CA GLY A 235 -4.28 0.45 2.65
C GLY A 235 -3.55 1.61 1.98
N ILE A 236 -3.71 1.80 0.66
CA ILE A 236 -3.00 2.82 -0.12
C ILE A 236 -3.67 4.20 -0.11
N GLY A 237 -4.82 4.34 0.58
CA GLY A 237 -5.50 5.62 0.76
C GLY A 237 -6.56 5.99 -0.29
N LYS A 238 -7.14 5.00 -1.01
CA LYS A 238 -8.21 5.23 -2.01
C LYS A 238 -9.39 6.04 -1.48
N THR A 239 -10.06 5.55 -0.44
CA THR A 239 -11.25 6.19 0.16
C THR A 239 -10.96 7.63 0.61
N THR A 240 -9.85 7.86 1.32
CA THR A 240 -9.44 9.21 1.73
C THR A 240 -9.13 10.10 0.54
N THR A 241 -8.48 9.57 -0.49
CA THR A 241 -8.16 10.32 -1.72
C THR A 241 -9.41 10.68 -2.50
N LEU A 242 -10.39 9.77 -2.59
CA LEU A 242 -11.68 10.05 -3.23
C LEU A 242 -12.44 11.15 -2.48
N ALA A 243 -12.44 11.12 -1.15
CA ALA A 243 -13.06 12.17 -0.35
C ALA A 243 -12.40 13.54 -0.60
N LYS A 244 -11.06 13.60 -0.71
CA LYS A 244 -10.33 14.82 -1.08
C LYS A 244 -10.70 15.31 -2.49
N LEU A 245 -10.81 14.40 -3.46
CA LEU A 245 -11.22 14.73 -4.83
C LEU A 245 -12.68 15.20 -4.91
N ALA A 246 -13.58 14.58 -4.17
CA ALA A 246 -14.97 15.01 -4.09
C ALA A 246 -15.06 16.43 -3.50
N ALA A 247 -14.33 16.69 -2.41
CA ALA A 247 -14.20 18.03 -1.82
C ALA A 247 -13.58 19.05 -2.78
N TYR A 248 -12.53 18.66 -3.51
CA TYR A 248 -11.88 19.49 -4.52
C TYR A 248 -12.89 19.98 -5.57
N HIS A 249 -13.74 19.08 -6.08
CA HIS A 249 -14.76 19.46 -7.06
C HIS A 249 -15.85 20.36 -6.44
N VAL A 250 -16.36 20.02 -5.25
CA VAL A 250 -17.37 20.82 -4.56
C VAL A 250 -16.88 22.23 -4.22
N LEU A 251 -15.63 22.37 -3.80
CA LEU A 251 -15.09 23.63 -3.29
C LEU A 251 -14.30 24.39 -4.36
N ALA A 252 -13.15 23.85 -4.76
CA ALA A 252 -12.18 24.57 -5.58
C ALA A 252 -12.63 24.68 -7.05
N VAL A 253 -13.13 23.58 -7.64
CA VAL A 253 -13.58 23.59 -9.03
C VAL A 253 -14.87 24.39 -9.19
N SER A 254 -15.84 24.23 -8.28
CA SER A 254 -17.04 25.07 -8.26
C SER A 254 -16.70 26.56 -8.23
N LYS A 255 -15.75 26.96 -7.38
CA LYS A 255 -15.29 28.35 -7.30
C LYS A 255 -14.65 28.81 -8.61
N LYS A 256 -13.74 28.00 -9.17
CA LYS A 256 -13.08 28.29 -10.46
C LYS A 256 -14.09 28.48 -11.59
N LEU A 257 -15.18 27.72 -11.60
CA LEU A 257 -16.23 27.78 -12.62
C LEU A 257 -17.33 28.83 -12.32
N GLY A 258 -17.32 29.45 -11.13
CA GLY A 258 -18.35 30.40 -10.72
C GLY A 258 -19.75 29.79 -10.53
N ARG A 259 -19.85 28.47 -10.38
CA ARG A 259 -21.11 27.74 -10.15
C ARG A 259 -20.90 26.54 -9.23
N PHE A 260 -21.91 26.17 -8.46
CA PHE A 260 -21.85 24.95 -7.65
C PHE A 260 -21.84 23.71 -8.56
N LEU A 261 -20.94 22.77 -8.30
CA LEU A 261 -20.92 21.45 -8.93
C LEU A 261 -21.73 20.45 -8.09
N GLU A 262 -22.68 19.78 -8.74
CA GLU A 262 -23.40 18.67 -8.13
C GLU A 262 -22.51 17.42 -8.13
N VAL A 263 -22.00 17.06 -6.95
CA VAL A 263 -21.16 15.87 -6.77
C VAL A 263 -21.96 14.74 -6.13
N ARG A 264 -21.78 13.51 -6.64
CA ARG A 264 -22.32 12.27 -6.06
C ARG A 264 -21.18 11.30 -5.78
N VAL A 265 -21.31 10.47 -4.75
CA VAL A 265 -20.37 9.39 -4.46
C VAL A 265 -21.11 8.06 -4.52
N ILE A 266 -20.48 7.07 -5.15
CA ILE A 266 -20.92 5.67 -5.13
C ILE A 266 -19.78 4.85 -4.52
N THR A 267 -20.06 4.05 -3.50
CA THR A 267 -19.07 3.11 -2.95
C THR A 267 -19.41 1.68 -3.36
N LEU A 268 -18.37 0.93 -3.75
CA LEU A 268 -18.42 -0.51 -3.97
C LEU A 268 -17.90 -1.29 -2.74
N ASP A 269 -17.47 -0.59 -1.68
CA ASP A 269 -16.81 -1.22 -0.53
C ASP A 269 -17.81 -1.67 0.54
N GLN A 270 -18.31 -2.90 0.36
CA GLN A 270 -19.15 -3.61 1.34
C GLN A 270 -18.36 -4.51 2.29
N TYR A 271 -17.13 -4.89 1.93
CA TYR A 271 -16.47 -6.08 2.49
C TYR A 271 -15.89 -5.90 3.88
N ARG A 272 -15.99 -4.70 4.45
CA ARG A 272 -15.33 -4.36 5.70
C ARG A 272 -16.34 -3.68 6.60
N ILE A 273 -16.80 -4.43 7.61
CA ILE A 273 -17.60 -3.91 8.72
C ILE A 273 -16.90 -2.64 9.24
N GLY A 274 -17.49 -1.47 9.01
CA GLY A 274 -16.94 -0.16 9.39
C GLY A 274 -16.08 0.58 8.35
N ALA A 275 -15.82 0.07 7.14
CA ALA A 275 -15.08 0.83 6.11
C ALA A 275 -15.95 1.81 5.33
N SER A 276 -17.20 1.44 5.04
CA SER A 276 -18.21 2.35 4.48
C SER A 276 -18.48 3.54 5.42
N PHE A 277 -18.21 3.38 6.73
CA PHE A 277 -18.32 4.46 7.70
C PHE A 277 -17.42 5.65 7.37
N GLN A 278 -16.19 5.41 6.88
CA GLN A 278 -15.26 6.51 6.62
C GLN A 278 -15.75 7.39 5.46
N ILE A 279 -16.08 6.78 4.32
CA ILE A 279 -16.60 7.54 3.17
C ILE A 279 -17.96 8.16 3.49
N GLN A 280 -18.82 7.47 4.24
CA GLN A 280 -20.09 7.99 4.70
C GLN A 280 -19.90 9.25 5.55
N LYS A 281 -18.99 9.26 6.53
CA LYS A 281 -18.74 10.44 7.36
C LYS A 281 -18.22 11.62 6.57
N TYR A 282 -17.34 11.38 5.60
CA TYR A 282 -16.89 12.43 4.69
C TYR A 282 -18.05 13.00 3.87
N CYS A 283 -18.87 12.12 3.29
CA CYS A 283 -20.04 12.52 2.50
C CYS A 283 -21.07 13.31 3.32
N GLU A 284 -21.39 12.85 4.55
CA GLU A 284 -22.26 13.56 5.50
C GLU A 284 -21.74 14.95 5.81
N HIS A 285 -20.45 15.08 6.13
CA HIS A 285 -19.83 16.36 6.46
C HIS A 285 -19.84 17.34 5.28
N MET A 286 -19.59 16.84 4.07
CA MET A 286 -19.59 17.65 2.84
C MET A 286 -20.98 17.81 2.22
N LYS A 287 -22.03 17.19 2.80
CA LYS A 287 -23.39 17.13 2.24
C LYS A 287 -23.43 16.56 0.82
N ILE A 288 -22.56 15.61 0.52
CA ILE A 288 -22.49 14.90 -0.76
C ILE A 288 -23.32 13.62 -0.65
N PRO A 289 -24.31 13.38 -1.51
CA PRO A 289 -25.08 12.14 -1.43
C PRO A 289 -24.25 10.92 -1.83
N LEU A 290 -24.35 9.90 -0.97
CA LEU A 290 -23.66 8.62 -1.08
C LEU A 290 -24.66 7.52 -1.46
N ALA A 291 -24.31 6.73 -2.48
CA ALA A 291 -24.97 5.48 -2.80
C ALA A 291 -24.02 4.30 -2.55
N ILE A 292 -24.59 3.14 -2.22
CA ILE A 292 -23.88 1.88 -2.08
C ILE A 292 -24.35 0.98 -3.23
N ALA A 293 -23.43 0.47 -4.04
CA ALA A 293 -23.74 -0.42 -5.14
C ALA A 293 -23.26 -1.84 -4.84
N ASP A 294 -24.20 -2.79 -4.88
CA ASP A 294 -23.93 -4.18 -4.48
C ASP A 294 -23.65 -5.13 -5.63
N SER A 295 -23.89 -4.64 -6.85
CA SER A 295 -23.68 -5.36 -8.08
C SER A 295 -23.36 -4.39 -9.22
N PRO A 296 -22.82 -4.87 -10.35
CA PRO A 296 -22.72 -4.08 -11.57
C PRO A 296 -24.08 -3.49 -12.01
N GLY A 297 -25.18 -4.21 -11.75
CA GLY A 297 -26.54 -3.73 -12.01
C GLY A 297 -26.92 -2.51 -11.16
N ASP A 298 -26.59 -2.52 -9.86
CA ASP A 298 -26.82 -1.37 -8.98
C ASP A 298 -25.95 -0.18 -9.39
N LEU A 299 -24.68 -0.41 -9.71
CA LEU A 299 -23.79 0.65 -10.19
C LEU A 299 -24.38 1.28 -11.46
N ASN A 300 -24.80 0.47 -12.44
CA ASN A 300 -25.42 0.97 -13.67
C ASN A 300 -26.70 1.78 -13.39
N LYS A 301 -27.53 1.34 -12.44
CA LYS A 301 -28.73 2.06 -12.01
C LYS A 301 -28.38 3.44 -11.43
N TYR A 302 -27.40 3.53 -10.54
CA TYR A 302 -26.99 4.82 -9.95
C TYR A 302 -26.32 5.73 -10.98
N LEU A 303 -25.46 5.20 -11.84
CA LEU A 303 -24.85 5.96 -12.94
C LEU A 303 -25.94 6.55 -13.84
N SER A 304 -26.94 5.75 -14.22
CA SER A 304 -28.08 6.20 -15.02
C SER A 304 -28.90 7.29 -14.32
N LEU A 305 -29.16 7.13 -13.01
CA LEU A 305 -29.87 8.11 -12.19
C LEU A 305 -29.12 9.46 -12.09
N TYR A 306 -27.79 9.41 -12.00
CA TYR A 306 -26.95 10.59 -11.78
C TYR A 306 -26.47 11.26 -13.07
N LYS A 307 -26.51 10.56 -14.21
CA LYS A 307 -25.98 11.03 -15.51
C LYS A 307 -26.34 12.48 -15.87
N ASN A 308 -27.60 12.87 -15.62
CA ASN A 308 -28.10 14.21 -15.96
C ASN A 308 -28.25 15.16 -14.75
N SER A 309 -28.13 14.63 -13.54
CA SER A 309 -28.37 15.38 -12.29
C SER A 309 -27.09 15.70 -11.51
N ALA A 310 -25.98 15.03 -11.81
CA ALA A 310 -24.66 15.30 -11.24
C ALA A 310 -23.71 15.90 -12.31
N ASP A 311 -22.83 16.78 -11.89
CA ASP A 311 -21.67 17.19 -12.68
C ASP A 311 -20.55 16.15 -12.56
N VAL A 312 -20.32 15.61 -11.36
CA VAL A 312 -19.26 14.64 -11.09
C VAL A 312 -19.79 13.48 -10.24
N ILE A 313 -19.46 12.26 -10.65
CA ILE A 313 -19.78 11.02 -9.93
C ILE A 313 -18.47 10.34 -9.54
N CYS A 314 -18.19 10.31 -8.25
CA CYS A 314 -17.00 9.68 -7.69
C CYS A 314 -17.28 8.23 -7.29
N ILE A 315 -16.47 7.28 -7.74
CA ILE A 315 -16.60 5.85 -7.41
C ILE A 315 -15.46 5.42 -6.48
N ASP A 316 -15.80 5.02 -5.25
CA ASP A 316 -14.88 4.39 -4.30
C ASP A 316 -14.89 2.88 -4.50
N THR A 317 -13.73 2.27 -4.73
CA THR A 317 -13.63 0.81 -4.84
C THR A 317 -12.97 0.21 -3.61
N THR A 318 -13.34 -1.03 -3.27
CA THR A 318 -12.58 -1.83 -2.31
C THR A 318 -11.13 -1.98 -2.78
N GLY A 319 -10.18 -1.99 -1.85
CA GLY A 319 -8.82 -2.42 -2.17
C GLY A 319 -8.71 -3.92 -2.24
N ARG A 320 -8.00 -4.44 -3.23
CA ARG A 320 -7.66 -5.87 -3.31
C ARG A 320 -6.16 -6.07 -3.29
N SER A 321 -5.69 -7.16 -2.68
CA SER A 321 -4.28 -7.52 -2.78
C SER A 321 -3.92 -7.68 -4.27
N PRO A 322 -2.74 -7.24 -4.74
CA PRO A 322 -2.30 -7.49 -6.11
C PRO A 322 -2.26 -8.99 -6.46
N THR A 323 -2.06 -9.84 -5.45
CA THR A 323 -2.06 -11.30 -5.59
C THR A 323 -3.45 -11.94 -5.63
N ASP A 324 -4.50 -11.17 -5.33
CA ASP A 324 -5.90 -11.63 -5.29
C ASP A 324 -6.58 -11.38 -6.64
N THR A 325 -6.04 -12.03 -7.68
CA THR A 325 -6.47 -11.84 -9.07
C THR A 325 -7.97 -12.13 -9.26
N GLU A 326 -8.51 -13.12 -8.55
CA GLU A 326 -9.94 -13.47 -8.65
C GLU A 326 -10.85 -12.30 -8.21
N ASN A 327 -10.58 -11.69 -7.05
CA ASN A 327 -11.39 -10.56 -6.60
C ASN A 327 -11.11 -9.28 -7.39
N ILE A 328 -9.90 -9.12 -7.93
CA ILE A 328 -9.60 -8.04 -8.89
C ILE A 328 -10.46 -8.18 -10.15
N LEU A 329 -10.55 -9.38 -10.73
CA LEU A 329 -11.38 -9.66 -11.91
C LEU A 329 -12.88 -9.48 -11.62
N LYS A 330 -13.35 -9.95 -10.46
CA LYS A 330 -14.73 -9.68 -10.01
C LYS A 330 -15.02 -8.18 -9.93
N MET A 331 -14.09 -7.40 -9.37
CA MET A 331 -14.23 -5.95 -9.31
C MET A 331 -14.18 -5.28 -10.70
N GLN A 332 -13.43 -5.83 -11.66
CA GLN A 332 -13.42 -5.33 -13.04
C GLN A 332 -14.78 -5.41 -13.72
N SER A 333 -15.63 -6.39 -13.39
CA SER A 333 -16.99 -6.48 -13.96
C SER A 333 -17.85 -5.23 -13.69
N TYR A 334 -17.61 -4.51 -12.59
CA TYR A 334 -18.29 -3.24 -12.31
C TYR A 334 -17.91 -2.14 -13.31
N PHE A 335 -16.72 -2.21 -13.89
CA PHE A 335 -16.23 -1.20 -14.82
C PHE A 335 -16.73 -1.43 -16.26
N GLU A 336 -17.39 -2.55 -16.53
CA GLU A 336 -17.99 -2.83 -17.83
C GLU A 336 -19.22 -1.96 -18.11
N VAL A 337 -19.93 -1.52 -17.05
CA VAL A 337 -21.12 -0.65 -17.16
C VAL A 337 -20.77 0.85 -17.19
N ILE A 338 -19.50 1.21 -16.97
CA ILE A 338 -19.06 2.61 -16.97
C ILE A 338 -18.85 3.07 -18.42
N ASP A 339 -19.47 4.20 -18.76
CA ASP A 339 -19.24 4.89 -20.03
C ASP A 339 -17.82 5.47 -20.06
N LYS A 340 -16.94 4.85 -20.87
CA LYS A 340 -15.51 5.16 -20.92
C LYS A 340 -15.20 6.51 -21.56
N GLU A 341 -16.10 7.05 -22.37
CA GLU A 341 -15.90 8.37 -22.99
C GLU A 341 -16.03 9.50 -21.97
N ASN A 342 -16.81 9.28 -20.91
CA ASN A 342 -17.07 10.26 -19.86
C ASN A 342 -16.56 9.79 -18.49
N ALA A 343 -15.52 8.96 -18.47
CA ALA A 343 -14.95 8.43 -17.25
C ALA A 343 -13.43 8.58 -17.19
N GLU A 344 -12.93 8.94 -16.01
CA GLU A 344 -11.51 8.90 -15.67
C GLU A 344 -11.27 7.89 -14.56
N THR A 345 -10.57 6.82 -14.90
CA THR A 345 -10.07 5.85 -13.93
C THR A 345 -8.62 6.15 -13.58
N HIS A 346 -8.32 6.26 -12.30
CA HIS A 346 -6.97 6.46 -11.79
C HIS A 346 -6.51 5.26 -10.97
N LEU A 347 -5.29 4.78 -11.22
CA LEU A 347 -4.64 3.82 -10.34
C LEU A 347 -3.94 4.56 -9.21
N ILE A 348 -4.28 4.22 -7.97
CA ILE A 348 -3.60 4.75 -6.80
C ILE A 348 -2.34 3.93 -6.53
N VAL A 349 -1.21 4.61 -6.40
CA VAL A 349 0.06 4.05 -5.96
C VAL A 349 0.59 4.86 -4.77
N SER A 350 1.36 4.23 -3.91
CA SER A 350 1.96 4.88 -2.74
C SER A 350 3.43 5.17 -3.03
N ALA A 351 3.88 6.37 -2.68
CA ALA A 351 5.25 6.83 -2.91
C ALA A 351 6.30 5.97 -2.17
N VAL A 352 5.90 5.27 -1.10
CA VAL A 352 6.77 4.39 -0.31
C VAL A 352 6.72 2.92 -0.73
N THR A 353 5.95 2.58 -1.78
CA THR A 353 5.87 1.21 -2.30
C THR A 353 7.10 0.91 -3.16
N LYS A 354 7.70 -0.28 -3.01
CA LYS A 354 8.87 -0.69 -3.80
C LYS A 354 8.51 -0.71 -5.28
N THR A 355 9.44 -0.28 -6.14
CA THR A 355 9.24 -0.24 -7.60
C THR A 355 8.75 -1.58 -8.16
N ALA A 356 9.32 -2.71 -7.71
CA ALA A 356 8.90 -4.05 -8.16
C ALA A 356 7.43 -4.33 -7.84
N ASP A 357 6.96 -3.93 -6.65
CA ASP A 357 5.57 -4.09 -6.24
C ASP A 357 4.65 -3.14 -7.04
N ILE A 358 5.10 -1.91 -7.32
CA ILE A 358 4.35 -0.98 -8.20
C ILE A 358 4.16 -1.59 -9.59
N ARG A 359 5.19 -2.20 -10.18
CA ARG A 359 5.06 -2.88 -11.49
C ARG A 359 4.01 -3.99 -11.46
N GLU A 360 4.02 -4.82 -10.41
CA GLU A 360 3.04 -5.89 -10.27
C GLU A 360 1.63 -5.34 -10.06
N ILE A 361 1.47 -4.28 -9.26
CA ILE A 361 0.19 -3.58 -9.10
C ILE A 361 -0.30 -3.07 -10.46
N MET A 362 0.53 -2.36 -11.21
CA MET A 362 0.17 -1.81 -12.52
C MET A 362 -0.29 -2.90 -13.49
N LYS A 363 0.41 -4.04 -13.51
CA LYS A 363 0.08 -5.21 -14.32
C LYS A 363 -1.28 -5.81 -13.90
N GLN A 364 -1.47 -6.11 -12.63
CA GLN A 364 -2.69 -6.77 -12.12
C GLN A 364 -3.93 -5.89 -12.27
N TYR A 365 -3.77 -4.57 -12.12
CA TYR A 365 -4.86 -3.61 -12.30
C TYR A 365 -5.03 -3.13 -13.75
N GLY A 366 -4.23 -3.62 -14.71
CA GLY A 366 -4.26 -3.16 -16.10
C GLY A 366 -5.62 -3.29 -16.79
N GLY A 367 -6.42 -4.29 -16.42
CA GLY A 367 -7.77 -4.49 -16.99
C GLY A 367 -8.78 -3.39 -16.68
N PHE A 368 -8.53 -2.55 -15.67
CA PHE A 368 -9.35 -1.36 -15.38
C PHE A 368 -9.12 -0.20 -16.37
N LYS A 369 -8.11 -0.30 -17.25
CA LYS A 369 -7.76 0.72 -18.25
C LYS A 369 -7.63 2.12 -17.65
N TYR A 370 -6.95 2.21 -16.52
CA TYR A 370 -6.67 3.49 -15.87
C TYR A 370 -5.85 4.40 -16.80
N SER A 371 -6.14 5.70 -16.76
CA SER A 371 -5.54 6.70 -17.67
C SER A 371 -4.38 7.48 -17.04
N SER A 372 -4.24 7.39 -15.72
CA SER A 372 -3.19 8.09 -14.97
C SER A 372 -2.99 7.46 -13.60
N LEU A 373 -1.89 7.86 -12.95
CA LEU A 373 -1.62 7.54 -11.55
C LEU A 373 -2.01 8.68 -10.62
N ILE A 374 -2.37 8.34 -9.39
CA ILE A 374 -2.36 9.28 -8.26
C ILE A 374 -1.36 8.75 -7.24
N ILE A 375 -0.40 9.60 -6.86
CA ILE A 375 0.71 9.23 -5.97
C ILE A 375 0.37 9.66 -4.55
N THR A 376 0.13 8.70 -3.68
CA THR A 376 -0.20 8.96 -2.28
C THR A 376 1.02 8.93 -1.38
N LYS A 377 0.89 9.52 -0.18
CA LYS A 377 1.90 9.44 0.89
C LYS A 377 3.25 10.01 0.48
N LEU A 378 3.23 11.08 -0.32
CA LEU A 378 4.46 11.72 -0.78
C LEU A 378 5.23 12.39 0.38
N ASP A 379 4.52 12.71 1.47
CA ASP A 379 5.07 13.16 2.76
C ASP A 379 5.83 12.07 3.53
N GLU A 380 5.56 10.79 3.26
CA GLU A 380 6.23 9.65 3.92
C GLU A 380 7.53 9.22 3.21
N THR A 381 7.88 9.83 2.08
CA THR A 381 9.15 9.57 1.38
C THR A 381 10.03 10.82 1.26
N SER A 382 11.35 10.60 1.27
CA SER A 382 12.36 11.66 1.19
C SER A 382 12.87 11.94 -0.23
N ASN A 383 12.60 11.05 -1.19
CA ASN A 383 12.96 11.16 -2.59
C ASN A 383 11.81 10.62 -3.48
N THR A 384 11.91 10.84 -4.79
CA THR A 384 10.88 10.45 -5.77
C THR A 384 11.45 9.79 -7.01
N GLY A 385 12.73 9.43 -7.04
CA GLY A 385 13.36 8.85 -8.24
C GLY A 385 12.70 7.54 -8.67
N SER A 386 12.25 6.73 -7.72
CA SER A 386 11.50 5.49 -8.00
C SER A 386 10.16 5.76 -8.70
N ILE A 387 9.41 6.76 -8.25
CA ILE A 387 8.13 7.17 -8.85
C ILE A 387 8.33 7.80 -10.23
N ILE A 388 9.33 8.67 -10.39
CA ILE A 388 9.67 9.25 -11.70
C ILE A 388 10.04 8.14 -12.68
N SER A 389 10.84 7.17 -12.22
CA SER A 389 11.22 6.01 -13.03
C SER A 389 10.00 5.22 -13.50
N ILE A 390 9.01 4.98 -12.63
CA ILE A 390 7.74 4.30 -13.00
C ILE A 390 6.93 5.13 -14.01
N LEU A 391 6.76 6.43 -13.78
CA LEU A 391 6.00 7.30 -14.68
C LEU A 391 6.61 7.28 -16.09
N SER A 392 7.93 7.36 -16.17
CA SER A 392 8.68 7.31 -17.43
C SER A 392 8.65 5.92 -18.07
N GLU A 393 8.85 4.84 -17.30
CA GLU A 393 8.90 3.45 -17.80
C GLU A 393 7.59 3.03 -18.47
N TYR A 394 6.45 3.42 -17.86
CA TYR A 394 5.12 3.06 -18.36
C TYR A 394 4.47 4.15 -19.22
N ASN A 395 5.17 5.27 -19.44
CA ASN A 395 4.64 6.43 -20.17
C ASN A 395 3.24 6.84 -19.69
N ILE A 396 3.04 6.87 -18.37
CA ILE A 396 1.75 7.12 -17.74
C ILE A 396 1.77 8.45 -16.98
N PRO A 397 0.78 9.33 -17.17
CA PRO A 397 0.78 10.61 -16.48
C PRO A 397 0.42 10.48 -15.00
N ALA A 398 0.95 11.38 -14.17
CA ALA A 398 0.47 11.62 -12.82
C ALA A 398 -0.64 12.67 -12.85
N ALA A 399 -1.76 12.44 -12.16
CA ALA A 399 -2.87 13.39 -12.09
C ALA A 399 -2.87 14.21 -10.79
N TYR A 400 -2.69 13.52 -9.67
CA TYR A 400 -2.70 14.12 -8.34
C TYR A 400 -1.63 13.49 -7.47
N ILE A 401 -1.29 14.21 -6.41
CA ILE A 401 -0.48 13.71 -5.31
C ILE A 401 -1.20 13.95 -3.98
N THR A 402 -0.86 13.17 -2.96
CA THR A 402 -1.26 13.47 -1.58
C THR A 402 -0.06 13.58 -0.66
N THR A 403 -0.13 14.52 0.26
CA THR A 403 0.99 14.98 1.12
C THR A 403 0.62 14.96 2.60
N GLY A 404 -0.38 14.16 2.98
CA GLY A 404 -0.84 14.03 4.35
C GLY A 404 -2.26 13.48 4.48
N GLN A 405 -2.82 13.57 5.69
CA GLN A 405 -4.08 12.93 6.06
C GLN A 405 -5.29 13.88 6.07
N LYS A 406 -5.08 15.20 6.06
CA LYS A 406 -6.17 16.17 6.21
C LYS A 406 -7.06 16.20 4.97
N VAL A 407 -8.36 16.07 5.20
CA VAL A 407 -9.40 16.30 4.19
C VAL A 407 -10.01 17.68 4.47
N PRO A 408 -10.06 18.58 3.48
CA PRO A 408 -9.76 18.34 2.07
C PRO A 408 -8.31 18.68 1.64
N ASN A 409 -7.52 19.31 2.51
CA ASN A 409 -6.36 20.11 2.09
C ASN A 409 -5.15 19.33 1.55
N ASP A 410 -4.87 18.11 2.02
CA ASP A 410 -3.61 17.42 1.70
C ASP A 410 -3.69 16.65 0.37
N ILE A 411 -4.18 17.32 -0.69
CA ILE A 411 -4.17 16.86 -2.08
C ILE A 411 -3.72 18.03 -2.96
N GLU A 412 -2.93 17.72 -3.97
CA GLU A 412 -2.47 18.70 -4.96
C GLU A 412 -2.55 18.10 -6.36
N ARG A 413 -2.67 18.98 -7.35
CA ARG A 413 -2.44 18.60 -8.75
C ARG A 413 -0.98 18.17 -8.89
N ALA A 414 -0.73 17.07 -9.59
CA ALA A 414 0.65 16.68 -9.87
C ALA A 414 1.31 17.76 -10.75
N SER A 415 2.59 18.03 -10.50
CA SER A 415 3.43 18.90 -11.31
C SER A 415 4.85 18.33 -11.35
N LYS A 416 5.63 18.69 -12.37
CA LYS A 416 7.04 18.31 -12.48
C LYS A 416 7.82 18.85 -11.29
N ALA A 417 7.56 20.11 -10.91
CA ALA A 417 8.27 20.76 -9.80
C ALA A 417 8.15 19.97 -8.48
N VAL A 418 6.99 19.40 -8.14
CA VAL A 418 6.84 18.67 -6.87
C VAL A 418 7.74 17.42 -6.82
N PHE A 419 7.85 16.68 -7.92
CA PHE A 419 8.76 15.54 -7.98
C PHE A 419 10.23 15.99 -7.95
N LEU A 420 10.59 17.01 -8.73
CA LEU A 420 11.99 17.48 -8.80
C LEU A 420 12.46 18.03 -7.45
N LYS A 421 11.63 18.78 -6.71
CA LYS A 421 11.99 19.35 -5.40
C LYS A 421 12.41 18.30 -4.37
N LYS A 422 11.95 17.04 -4.51
CA LYS A 422 12.32 15.92 -3.62
C LYS A 422 13.63 15.24 -4.00
N LEU A 423 14.23 15.57 -5.15
CA LEU A 423 15.53 15.05 -5.52
C LEU A 423 16.65 15.75 -4.74
N LYS A 424 17.71 15.00 -4.43
CA LYS A 424 18.88 15.43 -3.65
C LYS A 424 20.16 15.25 -4.46
N GLY A 425 21.28 15.80 -3.99
CA GLY A 425 22.60 15.60 -4.60
C GLY A 425 22.94 16.55 -5.76
N PHE A 426 21.93 17.21 -6.36
CA PHE A 426 22.15 18.27 -7.33
C PHE A 426 22.64 19.55 -6.66
N ASN A 427 23.84 20.01 -7.01
CA ASN A 427 24.50 21.18 -6.46
C ASN A 427 24.74 22.23 -7.56
N LEU A 428 23.85 23.22 -7.60
CA LEU A 428 23.90 24.35 -8.54
C LEU A 428 24.35 25.63 -7.82
N LYS A 429 25.08 26.51 -8.51
CA LYS A 429 25.66 27.73 -7.90
C LYS A 429 24.64 28.62 -7.18
N ASN A 430 23.44 28.77 -7.76
CA ASN A 430 22.35 29.59 -7.20
C ASN A 430 21.39 28.80 -6.29
N GLY A 431 21.72 27.53 -6.00
CA GLY A 431 20.90 26.61 -5.23
C GLY A 431 19.90 25.83 -6.08
N TYR A 432 19.82 24.52 -5.84
CA TYR A 432 18.94 23.62 -6.59
C TYR A 432 17.45 23.98 -6.44
N GLN A 433 17.00 24.25 -5.22
CA GLN A 433 15.60 24.59 -4.97
C GLN A 433 15.16 25.90 -5.65
N ASN A 434 16.07 26.88 -5.73
CA ASN A 434 15.82 28.13 -6.48
C ASN A 434 15.73 27.85 -7.98
N TYR A 435 16.66 27.05 -8.52
CA TYR A 435 16.61 26.63 -9.92
C TYR A 435 15.29 25.95 -10.27
N ILE A 436 14.80 25.03 -9.44
CA ILE A 436 13.51 24.38 -9.69
C ILE A 436 12.37 25.38 -9.68
N LYS A 437 12.33 26.30 -8.70
CA LYS A 437 11.29 27.34 -8.62
C LYS A 437 11.28 28.29 -9.81
N GLU A 438 12.46 28.64 -10.34
CA GLU A 438 12.61 29.57 -11.47
C GLU A 438 12.28 28.92 -12.82
N ASN A 439 12.58 27.62 -12.99
CA ASN A 439 12.50 26.94 -14.28
C ASN A 439 11.29 25.99 -14.41
N PHE A 440 10.67 25.59 -13.30
CA PHE A 440 9.51 24.71 -13.25
C PHE A 440 8.44 25.31 -12.33
N ASN A 441 7.61 26.18 -12.90
CA ASN A 441 6.52 26.87 -12.21
C ASN A 441 5.14 26.25 -12.54
N ASP A 442 5.10 24.95 -12.79
CA ASP A 442 3.93 24.20 -13.22
C ASP A 442 3.04 23.71 -12.05
N GLU A 443 3.34 24.15 -10.82
CA GLU A 443 2.49 23.94 -9.66
C GLU A 443 1.22 24.78 -9.76
N ILE A 444 0.06 24.11 -9.76
CA ILE A 444 -1.25 24.76 -9.76
C ILE A 444 -1.85 24.59 -8.36
N PRO A 445 -1.79 25.62 -7.49
CA PRO A 445 -2.31 25.53 -6.14
C PRO A 445 -3.84 25.38 -6.17
N ILE A 446 -4.36 24.54 -5.28
CA ILE A 446 -5.81 24.39 -5.09
C ILE A 446 -6.30 25.53 -4.21
N LEU A 447 -7.18 26.36 -4.76
CA LEU A 447 -7.82 27.47 -4.05
C LEU A 447 -9.08 26.98 -3.34
N TRP A 448 -8.96 26.69 -2.05
CA TRP A 448 -10.06 26.19 -1.21
C TRP A 448 -11.02 27.28 -0.71
N LYS A 449 -10.52 28.51 -0.54
CA LYS A 449 -11.28 29.69 -0.06
C LYS A 449 -11.68 30.53 -1.25
#